data_AF-A0A9D2LG29-F1
#
_entry.id   AF-A0A9D2LG29-F1
#
_cell.length_a   1.000
_cell.length_b   1.000
_cell.length_c   1.000
_cell.angle_alpha   90.00
_cell.angle_beta   90.00
_cell.angle_gamma   90.00
#
_symmetry.space_group_name_H-M   'P 1'
#
loop_
_entity.id
_entity.type
_entity.pdbx_description
1 polymer ?
#
loop_
_entity_poly.entity_id
_entity_poly.type
_entity_poly.pdbx_seq_one_letter_code
_entity_poly.pdbx_strand_id
1 'polypeptide(L)'
;MTACQTIDALIARSNELGSDPRNTNYAGGNTSAKGTDTDPVTGGEVELLWVKGSGGDLGTLTEQGLATLRLDRVRALKDVYPGVEREDEMVAAFDYCLHGKGGAAPSIDTAMHALVDA
;
A
#
# COMPACT_ATOMS: atom_id res chain seq x y z
N MET A 1 8.83 -2.37 15.38
CA MET A 1 9.26 -3.33 14.34
C MET A 1 9.92 -2.47 13.27
N THR A 2 11.11 -2.82 12.77
CA THR A 2 11.72 -2.00 11.71
C THR A 2 10.95 -2.16 10.40
N ALA A 3 11.01 -1.19 9.49
CA ALA A 3 10.34 -1.25 8.19
C ALA A 3 10.62 -2.57 7.45
N CYS A 4 11.89 -2.99 7.43
CA CYS A 4 12.33 -4.26 6.86
C CYS A 4 11.57 -5.48 7.41
N GLN A 5 11.43 -5.58 8.74
CA GLN A 5 10.68 -6.66 9.39
C GLN A 5 9.18 -6.64 9.04
N THR A 6 8.58 -5.45 8.94
CA THR A 6 7.17 -5.30 8.57
C THR A 6 6.90 -5.73 7.13
N ILE A 7 7.80 -5.36 6.20
CA ILE A 7 7.75 -5.72 4.79
C ILE A 7 7.90 -7.24 4.63
N ASP A 8 8.90 -7.85 5.27
CA ASP A 8 9.14 -9.29 5.20
C ASP A 8 7.92 -10.09 5.70
N ALA A 9 7.35 -9.67 6.84
CA ALA A 9 6.15 -10.30 7.38
C ALA A 9 4.93 -10.13 6.47
N LEU A 10 4.78 -8.98 5.81
CA LEU A 10 3.72 -8.75 4.83
C LEU A 10 3.87 -9.68 3.62
N ILE A 11 5.07 -9.78 3.06
CA ILE A 11 5.36 -10.63 1.89
C ILE A 11 5.12 -12.09 2.23
N ALA A 12 5.63 -12.56 3.37
CA ALA A 12 5.45 -13.95 3.80
C ALA A 12 3.96 -14.35 3.90
N ARG A 13 3.15 -13.51 4.57
CA ARG A 13 1.69 -13.74 4.70
C ARG A 13 0.96 -13.64 3.36
N SER A 14 1.39 -12.73 2.48
CA SER A 14 0.81 -12.58 1.14
C SER A 14 1.06 -13.82 0.29
N ASN A 15 2.30 -14.32 0.28
CA ASN A 15 2.67 -15.52 -0.45
C ASN A 15 1.98 -16.77 0.10
N GLU A 16 1.83 -16.88 1.42
CA GLU A 16 1.07 -17.96 2.05
C GLU A 16 -0.42 -17.91 1.63
N LEU A 17 -1.05 -16.73 1.70
CA LEU A 17 -2.45 -16.55 1.30
C LEU A 17 -2.66 -16.85 -0.19
N GLY A 18 -1.76 -16.36 -1.04
CA GLY A 18 -1.81 -16.52 -2.49
C GLY A 18 -1.37 -17.91 -2.99
N SER A 19 -0.84 -18.77 -2.13
CA SER A 19 -0.48 -20.15 -2.48
C SER A 19 -1.68 -21.05 -2.76
N ASP A 20 -2.87 -20.65 -2.32
CA ASP A 20 -4.14 -21.35 -2.57
C ASP A 20 -5.01 -20.54 -3.55
N PRO A 21 -5.17 -21.01 -4.81
CA PRO A 21 -5.99 -20.33 -5.83
C PRO A 21 -7.48 -20.21 -5.47
N ARG A 22 -7.96 -20.92 -4.44
CA ARG A 22 -9.32 -20.77 -3.92
C ARG A 22 -9.51 -19.47 -3.12
N ASN A 23 -8.42 -18.94 -2.55
CA ASN A 23 -8.42 -17.70 -1.78
C ASN A 23 -8.21 -16.49 -2.68
N THR A 24 -7.31 -16.60 -3.65
CA THR A 24 -6.97 -15.50 -4.57
C THR A 24 -6.86 -16.05 -5.98
N ASN A 25 -7.63 -15.49 -6.91
CA ASN A 25 -7.45 -15.77 -8.34
C ASN A 25 -6.21 -15.03 -8.87
N TYR A 26 -5.83 -15.29 -10.12
CA TYR A 26 -4.68 -14.65 -10.77
C TYR A 26 -4.76 -13.12 -10.71
N ALA A 27 -3.70 -12.50 -10.18
CA ALA A 27 -3.58 -11.04 -10.00
C ALA A 27 -4.67 -10.39 -9.11
N GLY A 28 -5.50 -11.18 -8.43
CA GLY A 28 -6.52 -10.69 -7.50
C GLY A 28 -6.08 -10.72 -6.04
N GLY A 29 -6.96 -10.23 -5.17
CA GLY A 29 -6.67 -10.01 -3.75
C GLY A 29 -5.75 -8.81 -3.50
N ASN A 30 -5.74 -8.32 -2.27
CA ASN A 30 -4.89 -7.20 -1.87
C ASN A 30 -4.46 -7.37 -0.42
N THR A 31 -3.24 -6.97 -0.10
CA THR A 31 -2.67 -7.04 1.25
C THR A 31 -1.89 -5.78 1.53
N SER A 32 -1.82 -5.41 2.81
CA SER A 32 -1.06 -4.27 3.25
C SER A 32 -0.50 -4.45 4.65
N ALA A 33 0.50 -3.65 4.99
CA ALA A 33 0.94 -3.44 6.36
C ALA A 33 1.21 -1.95 6.60
N LYS A 34 1.00 -1.52 7.85
CA LYS A 34 1.37 -0.19 8.33
C LYS A 34 2.57 -0.32 9.27
N GLY A 35 3.42 0.69 9.30
CA GLY A 35 4.57 0.75 10.21
C GLY A 35 5.32 2.06 10.08
N THR A 36 6.43 2.20 10.81
CA THR A 36 7.24 3.40 10.77
C THR A 36 8.59 3.16 10.12
N ASP A 37 9.12 4.19 9.46
CA ASP A 37 10.48 4.23 8.93
C ASP A 37 11.10 5.62 9.12
N THR A 38 12.38 5.76 8.82
CA THR A 38 13.08 7.06 8.82
C THR A 38 12.87 7.75 7.48
N ASP A 39 12.29 8.94 7.49
CA ASP A 39 12.17 9.77 6.30
C ASP A 39 13.57 10.23 5.86
N PRO A 40 14.03 9.89 4.64
CA PRO A 40 15.40 10.21 4.19
C PRO A 40 15.61 11.72 3.95
N VAL A 41 14.54 12.50 3.86
CA VAL A 41 14.60 13.96 3.66
C VAL A 41 14.70 14.69 5.00
N THR A 42 13.96 14.22 6.01
CA THR A 42 13.86 14.94 7.30
C THR A 42 14.66 14.29 8.43
N GLY A 43 15.02 13.01 8.30
CA GLY A 43 15.61 12.20 9.36
C GLY A 43 14.64 11.85 10.50
N GLY A 44 13.38 12.27 10.41
CA GLY A 44 12.33 11.98 11.37
C GLY A 44 11.64 10.65 11.11
N GLU A 45 10.87 10.19 12.10
CA GLU A 45 9.99 9.04 11.91
C GLU A 45 8.79 9.41 11.03
N VAL A 46 8.43 8.53 10.10
CA VAL A 46 7.26 8.65 9.23
C VAL A 46 6.43 7.38 9.27
N GLU A 47 5.11 7.51 9.34
CA GLU A 47 4.19 6.39 9.18
C GLU A 47 3.98 6.07 7.69
N LEU A 48 4.20 4.81 7.34
CA LEU A 48 4.10 4.29 5.99
C LEU A 48 3.03 3.19 5.90
N LEU A 49 2.44 3.11 4.71
CA LEU A 49 1.60 2.03 4.24
C LEU A 49 2.32 1.31 3.10
N TRP A 50 2.61 0.03 3.29
CA TRP A 50 3.00 -0.86 2.19
C TRP A 50 1.77 -1.63 1.74
N VAL A 51 1.44 -1.55 0.47
CA VAL A 51 0.29 -2.24 -0.13
C VAL A 51 0.72 -2.96 -1.39
N LYS A 52 0.12 -4.12 -1.70
CA LYS A 52 0.35 -4.78 -2.98
C LYS A 52 0.00 -3.81 -4.11
N GLY A 53 0.90 -3.72 -5.09
CA GLY A 53 0.65 -2.92 -6.28
C GLY A 53 -0.41 -3.52 -7.21
N SER A 54 -0.90 -2.66 -8.10
CA SER A 54 -1.84 -3.05 -9.15
C SER A 54 -1.27 -4.13 -10.07
N GLY A 55 -2.07 -5.14 -10.39
CA GLY A 55 -1.69 -6.25 -11.30
C GLY A 55 -0.71 -7.29 -10.72
N GLY A 56 -0.17 -7.09 -9.51
CA GLY A 56 0.71 -8.07 -8.86
C GLY A 56 -0.04 -9.29 -8.32
N ASP A 57 0.60 -10.46 -8.30
CA ASP A 57 0.04 -11.70 -7.76
C ASP A 57 0.51 -11.91 -6.31
N LEU A 58 -0.43 -12.26 -5.41
CA LEU A 58 -0.13 -12.42 -3.99
C LEU A 58 0.81 -13.59 -3.71
N GLY A 59 0.72 -14.69 -4.46
CA GLY A 59 1.54 -15.89 -4.26
C GLY A 59 3.00 -15.71 -4.69
N THR A 60 3.29 -14.67 -5.47
CA THR A 60 4.63 -14.36 -5.98
C THR A 60 5.08 -12.93 -5.62
N LEU A 61 4.47 -12.36 -4.59
CA LEU A 61 4.74 -10.99 -4.18
C LEU A 61 6.20 -10.85 -3.73
N THR A 62 6.84 -9.79 -4.21
CA THR A 62 8.17 -9.35 -3.78
C THR A 62 8.09 -7.89 -3.36
N GLU A 63 9.16 -7.38 -2.74
CA GLU A 63 9.22 -5.98 -2.31
C GLU A 63 8.99 -4.99 -3.46
N GLN A 64 9.48 -5.30 -4.67
CA GLN A 64 9.25 -4.48 -5.88
C GLN A 64 7.77 -4.41 -6.29
N GLY A 65 6.98 -5.41 -5.89
CA GLY A 65 5.54 -5.46 -6.11
C GLY A 65 4.73 -4.66 -5.09
N LEU A 66 5.37 -4.01 -4.11
CA LEU A 66 4.70 -3.14 -3.14
C LEU A 66 4.71 -1.69 -3.62
N ALA A 67 3.61 -0.99 -3.35
CA ALA A 67 3.53 0.47 -3.34
C ALA A 67 3.74 0.94 -1.90
N THR A 68 4.58 1.96 -1.71
CA THR A 68 4.84 2.56 -0.39
C THR A 68 4.28 3.96 -0.34
N LEU A 69 3.36 4.22 0.58
CA LEU A 69 2.66 5.50 0.73
C LEU A 69 2.85 6.08 2.12
N ARG A 70 2.92 7.40 2.20
CA ARG A 70 2.83 8.18 3.42
C ARG A 70 1.42 8.16 3.98
N LEU A 71 1.24 7.55 5.14
CA LEU A 71 -0.09 7.32 5.72
C LEU A 71 -0.81 8.62 6.09
N ASP A 72 -0.06 9.63 6.56
CA ASP A 72 -0.57 10.97 6.84
C ASP A 72 -1.18 11.61 5.60
N ARG A 73 -0.52 11.48 4.44
CA ARG A 73 -1.01 12.03 3.17
C ARG A 73 -2.24 11.31 2.66
N VAL A 74 -2.25 9.98 2.70
CA VAL A 74 -3.42 9.20 2.26
C VAL A 74 -4.64 9.53 3.13
N ARG A 75 -4.46 9.66 4.45
CA ARG A 75 -5.54 10.04 5.37
C ARG A 75 -6.06 11.47 5.14
N ALA A 76 -5.21 12.39 4.67
CA ALA A 76 -5.60 13.77 4.35
C ALA A 76 -6.42 13.86 3.04
N LEU A 77 -6.40 12.83 2.18
CA LEU A 77 -7.19 12.83 0.95
C LEU A 77 -8.70 12.96 1.20
N LYS A 78 -9.18 12.54 2.38
CA LYS A 78 -10.58 12.73 2.80
C LYS A 78 -11.01 14.20 2.84
N ASP A 79 -10.07 15.11 3.12
CA ASP A 79 -10.35 16.53 3.30
C ASP A 79 -10.53 17.26 1.96
N VAL A 80 -10.09 16.63 0.86
CA VAL A 80 -10.20 17.15 -0.51
C VAL A 80 -11.07 16.27 -1.41
N TYR A 81 -11.68 15.21 -0.86
CA TYR A 81 -12.53 14.28 -1.61
C TYR A 81 -13.80 14.98 -2.12
N PRO A 82 -14.01 15.08 -3.44
CA PRO A 82 -15.11 15.86 -4.02
C PRO A 82 -16.47 15.16 -3.99
N GLY A 83 -16.54 13.89 -3.58
CA GLY A 83 -17.74 13.04 -3.66
C GLY A 83 -17.60 11.89 -4.67
N VAL A 84 -18.55 10.96 -4.63
CA VAL A 84 -18.53 9.72 -5.43
C VAL A 84 -18.57 9.98 -6.93
N GLU A 85 -19.26 11.05 -7.34
CA GLU A 85 -19.39 11.45 -8.74
C GLU A 85 -18.05 11.86 -9.39
N ARG A 86 -17.03 12.11 -8.56
CA ARG A 86 -15.70 12.59 -8.96
C ARG A 86 -14.59 11.75 -8.31
N GLU A 87 -14.87 10.51 -7.91
CA GLU A 87 -13.92 9.66 -7.19
C GLU A 87 -12.68 9.31 -8.01
N ASP A 88 -12.80 9.21 -9.35
CA ASP A 88 -11.69 8.96 -10.26
C ASP A 88 -10.59 10.02 -10.16
N GLU A 89 -10.93 11.25 -9.76
CA GLU A 89 -9.94 12.31 -9.54
C GLU A 89 -8.97 11.99 -8.40
N MET A 90 -9.39 11.12 -7.46
CA MET A 90 -8.55 10.69 -6.34
C MET A 90 -7.46 9.71 -6.75
N VAL A 91 -7.59 9.05 -7.91
CA VAL A 91 -6.57 8.10 -8.39
C VAL A 91 -5.23 8.80 -8.55
N ALA A 92 -5.22 9.97 -9.20
CA ALA A 92 -4.01 10.78 -9.39
C ALA A 92 -3.48 11.35 -8.06
N ALA A 93 -4.34 11.51 -7.05
CA ALA A 93 -3.93 12.04 -5.76
C ALA A 93 -3.02 11.06 -4.98
N PHE A 94 -3.12 9.75 -5.24
CA PHE A 94 -2.24 8.75 -4.63
C PHE A 94 -0.76 8.91 -5.03
N ASP A 95 -0.47 9.46 -6.22
CA ASP A 95 0.90 9.71 -6.66
C ASP A 95 1.63 10.70 -5.72
N TYR A 96 0.88 11.67 -5.18
CA TYR A 96 1.40 12.63 -4.20
C TYR A 96 1.54 12.03 -2.80
N CYS A 97 0.99 10.83 -2.57
CA CYS A 97 1.11 10.10 -1.32
C CYS A 97 2.31 9.14 -1.31
N LEU A 98 2.94 8.86 -2.45
CA LEU A 98 4.07 7.92 -2.52
C LEU A 98 5.28 8.37 -1.68
N HIS A 99 5.93 7.40 -1.05
CA HIS A 99 7.18 7.59 -0.31
C HIS A 99 8.34 6.89 -1.04
N GLY A 100 9.13 7.67 -1.79
CA GLY A 100 10.24 7.15 -2.59
C GLY A 100 10.00 7.26 -4.10
N LYS A 101 10.97 6.79 -4.89
CA LYS A 101 10.97 6.89 -6.37
C LYS A 101 10.69 5.56 -7.08
N GLY A 102 10.22 4.54 -6.38
CA GLY A 102 10.04 3.20 -6.94
C GLY A 102 9.03 2.38 -6.15
N GLY A 103 8.56 1.30 -6.77
CA GLY A 103 7.45 0.48 -6.32
C GLY A 103 6.39 0.36 -7.41
N ALA A 104 5.53 -0.64 -7.28
CA ALA A 104 4.39 -0.79 -8.17
C ALA A 104 3.40 0.38 -7.98
N ALA A 105 2.55 0.63 -8.98
CA ALA A 105 1.46 1.59 -8.83
C ALA A 105 0.54 1.13 -7.68
N PRO A 106 0.08 2.03 -6.79
CA PRO A 106 -0.81 1.66 -5.71
C PRO A 106 -2.08 0.99 -6.26
N SER A 107 -2.55 -0.04 -5.57
CA SER A 107 -3.80 -0.72 -5.93
C SER A 107 -4.99 0.23 -5.78
N ILE A 108 -6.07 -0.01 -6.55
CA ILE A 108 -7.31 0.76 -6.48
C ILE A 108 -7.91 0.73 -5.06
N ASP A 109 -7.75 -0.38 -4.34
CA ASP A 109 -8.28 -0.53 -2.97
C ASP A 109 -7.42 0.15 -1.89
N THR A 110 -6.39 0.93 -2.26
CA THR A 110 -5.45 1.55 -1.29
C THR A 110 -6.17 2.36 -0.21
N ALA A 111 -7.29 3.03 -0.54
CA ALA A 111 -8.10 3.76 0.44
C ALA A 111 -8.61 2.85 1.57
N MET A 112 -9.08 1.63 1.25
CA MET A 112 -9.54 0.65 2.25
C MET A 112 -8.41 0.24 3.19
N HIS A 113 -7.20 0.08 2.66
CA HIS A 113 -6.03 -0.28 3.45
C HIS A 113 -5.54 0.86 4.34
N ALA A 114 -5.67 2.11 3.90
CA ALA A 114 -5.20 3.28 4.65
C ALA A 114 -6.17 3.73 5.76
N LEU A 115 -7.48 3.60 5.52
CA LEU A 115 -8.52 4.16 6.38
C LEU A 115 -9.03 3.19 7.47
N VAL A 116 -8.78 1.90 7.32
CA VAL A 116 -9.10 0.90 8.36
C VAL A 116 -7.99 0.86 9.40
N ASP A 117 -8.35 0.98 10.68
CA ASP A 117 -7.42 0.75 11.79
C ASP A 117 -7.09 -0.75 11.86
N ALA A 118 -5.80 -1.07 11.98
CA ALA A 118 -5.28 -2.44 11.96
C ALA A 118 -4.55 -2.75 13.27
#